data_AF-A0A3C1KRU1-F1
#
_entry.id   AF-A0A3C1KRU1-F1
#
_cell.length_a   1.000
_cell.length_b   1.000
_cell.length_c   1.000
_cell.angle_alpha   90.00
_cell.angle_beta   90.00
_cell.angle_gamma   90.00
#
_symmetry.space_group_name_H-M   'P 1'
#
loop_
_entity.id
_entity.type
_entity.pdbx_description
1 polymer ?
#
loop_
_entity_poly.entity_id
_entity_poly.type
_entity_poly.pdbx_seq_one_letter_code
_entity_poly.pdbx_strand_id
1 'polypeptide(L)'
;ATGQAQTCYTSFYSGPRREDDPDGPLETHIILLDNKRSDILTSDYREILDCIRCGACLNHCPIYIGVGGHPYGWVYPGPMGSVLTPLLTSLEQAQALPNACTSCGRCAEVCPANIPLPDLLRDLRQEESVQRIKPARWRHGLRLHAWLLRQPGLYQLSTGWAMSLLGWLGKRRGAFRRMPFASGWTGQRDFPAPEGGGTFMRQYAARRRRGARRG
;
A
#
# COMPACT_ATOMS: atom_id res chain seq x y z
N ALA A 1 19.20 -3.54 -7.43
CA ALA A 1 19.20 -4.10 -6.06
C ALA A 1 19.91 -5.44 -6.11
N THR A 2 21.06 -5.57 -5.45
CA THR A 2 21.94 -6.75 -5.55
C THR A 2 21.65 -7.82 -4.50
N GLY A 3 20.82 -7.52 -3.48
CA GLY A 3 20.46 -8.49 -2.44
C GLY A 3 21.62 -8.89 -1.52
N GLN A 4 22.67 -8.07 -1.44
CA GLN A 4 23.86 -8.38 -0.64
C GLN A 4 23.60 -8.20 0.87
N ALA A 5 24.32 -8.98 1.68
CA ALA A 5 24.23 -8.99 3.15
C ALA A 5 24.90 -7.77 3.80
N GLN A 6 25.65 -6.97 3.03
CA GLN A 6 26.30 -5.74 3.48
C GLN A 6 25.94 -4.59 2.54
N THR A 7 26.00 -3.36 3.05
CA THR A 7 25.72 -2.15 2.27
C THR A 7 26.81 -1.91 1.22
N CYS A 8 26.40 -1.71 -0.04
CA CYS A 8 27.31 -1.29 -1.11
C CYS A 8 27.66 0.22 -1.01
N TYR A 9 27.09 0.94 -0.04
CA TYR A 9 27.32 2.37 0.19
C TYR A 9 28.27 2.60 1.38
N THR A 10 29.44 1.97 1.34
CA THR A 10 30.49 2.20 2.35
C THR A 10 31.58 3.06 1.73
N SER A 11 31.73 4.28 2.23
CA SER A 11 32.82 5.19 1.86
C SER A 11 33.78 5.32 3.04
N PHE A 12 35.06 5.14 2.80
CA PHE A 12 36.11 5.37 3.79
C PHE A 12 36.74 6.74 3.54
N TYR A 13 36.66 7.62 4.53
CA TYR A 13 37.27 8.96 4.48
C TYR A 13 38.46 9.00 5.43
N SER A 14 39.64 9.32 4.91
CA SER A 14 40.89 9.34 5.68
C SER A 14 41.16 10.67 6.40
N GLY A 15 40.30 11.69 6.21
CA GLY A 15 40.48 13.03 6.75
C GLY A 15 41.37 13.93 5.86
N PRO A 16 41.85 15.06 6.38
CA PRO A 16 42.75 15.95 5.65
C PRO A 16 44.12 15.29 5.41
N ARG A 17 44.82 15.72 4.36
CA ARG A 17 46.15 15.21 4.02
C ARG A 17 47.17 15.53 5.11
N ARG A 18 48.10 14.61 5.33
CA ARG A 18 49.30 14.78 6.17
C ARG A 18 50.41 15.46 5.36
N GLU A 19 51.46 15.89 6.04
CA GLU A 19 52.59 16.58 5.41
C GLU A 19 53.31 15.70 4.38
N ASP A 20 53.42 14.40 4.68
CA ASP A 20 54.08 13.40 3.85
C ASP A 20 53.17 12.82 2.75
N ASP A 21 51.86 13.16 2.77
CA ASP A 21 50.91 12.65 1.79
C ASP A 21 51.09 13.39 0.45
N PRO A 22 51.20 12.67 -0.69
CA PRO A 22 51.47 13.28 -1.99
C PRO A 22 50.32 14.12 -2.52
N ASP A 23 49.08 13.90 -2.05
CA ASP A 23 47.88 14.65 -2.43
C ASP A 23 46.79 14.52 -1.35
N GLY A 24 45.80 15.41 -1.38
CA GLY A 24 44.59 15.36 -0.58
C GLY A 24 44.09 16.74 -0.12
N PRO A 25 42.91 16.79 0.51
CA PRO A 25 42.34 18.06 0.96
C PRO A 25 43.10 18.63 2.16
N LEU A 26 43.27 19.96 2.22
CA LEU A 26 43.86 20.65 3.38
C LEU A 26 42.93 20.60 4.61
N GLU A 27 41.62 20.62 4.37
CA GLU A 27 40.61 20.57 5.41
C GLU A 27 39.51 19.57 5.02
N THR A 28 38.94 18.88 6.00
CA THR A 28 37.77 18.00 5.80
C THR A 28 36.66 18.42 6.74
N HIS A 29 35.52 18.81 6.18
CA HIS A 29 34.33 19.21 6.91
C HIS A 29 33.26 18.12 6.79
N ILE A 30 32.83 17.54 7.92
CA ILE A 30 31.77 16.52 7.95
C ILE A 30 30.49 17.16 8.49
N ILE A 31 29.49 17.32 7.63
CA ILE A 31 28.19 17.86 8.02
C ILE A 31 27.22 16.69 8.24
N LEU A 32 26.80 16.48 9.49
CA LEU A 32 25.80 15.48 9.84
C LEU A 32 24.40 16.10 9.83
N LEU A 33 23.60 15.74 8.84
CA LEU A 33 22.20 16.15 8.73
C LEU A 33 21.32 15.08 9.39
N ASP A 34 20.61 15.43 10.46
CA ASP A 34 19.70 14.52 11.15
C ASP A 34 18.49 14.15 10.29
N ASN A 35 17.80 15.16 9.73
CA ASN A 35 16.62 14.98 8.88
C ASN A 35 15.54 14.08 9.53
N LYS A 36 15.16 14.40 10.77
CA LYS A 36 14.18 13.68 11.60
C LYS A 36 14.59 12.27 12.03
N ARG A 37 15.85 11.84 11.81
CA ARG A 37 16.29 10.50 12.22
C ARG A 37 16.31 10.36 13.74
N SER A 38 16.65 11.42 14.48
CA SER A 38 16.59 11.42 15.94
C SER A 38 15.17 11.20 16.46
N ASP A 39 14.17 11.86 15.85
CA ASP A 39 12.76 11.68 16.23
C ASP A 39 12.30 10.23 15.95
N ILE A 40 12.63 9.70 14.77
CA ILE A 40 12.30 8.32 14.38
C ILE A 40 12.95 7.32 15.33
N LEU A 41 14.21 7.55 15.74
CA LEU A 41 14.95 6.68 16.66
C LEU A 41 14.24 6.54 18.02
N THR A 42 13.56 7.59 18.47
CA THR A 42 12.79 7.61 19.72
C THR A 42 11.34 7.13 19.59
N SER A 43 10.89 6.86 18.37
CA SER A 43 9.53 6.40 18.08
C SER A 43 9.43 4.88 18.01
N ASP A 44 8.20 4.37 17.87
CA ASP A 44 7.91 2.95 17.61
C ASP A 44 8.38 2.49 16.20
N TYR A 45 8.98 3.38 15.41
CA TYR A 45 9.47 3.10 14.05
C TYR A 45 10.98 2.97 13.93
N ARG A 46 11.73 2.92 15.05
CA ARG A 46 13.19 2.99 15.07
C ARG A 46 13.88 1.93 14.18
N GLU A 47 13.28 0.75 14.05
CA GLU A 47 13.78 -0.38 13.24
C GLU A 47 13.92 -0.01 11.76
N ILE A 48 13.21 1.02 11.29
CA ILE A 48 13.36 1.49 9.91
C ILE A 48 14.76 2.06 9.63
N LEU A 49 15.47 2.50 10.67
CA LEU A 49 16.82 3.08 10.59
C LEU A 49 17.91 2.01 10.41
N ASP A 50 17.61 0.73 10.61
CA ASP A 50 18.54 -0.39 10.39
C ASP A 50 18.72 -0.72 8.89
N CYS A 51 18.02 -0.02 8.01
CA CYS A 51 18.02 -0.31 6.58
C CYS A 51 19.39 -0.09 5.93
N ILE A 52 20.03 -1.19 5.53
CA ILE A 52 21.29 -1.19 4.78
C ILE A 52 21.13 -0.95 3.27
N ARG A 53 19.94 -0.57 2.80
CA ARG A 53 19.61 -0.30 1.39
C ARG A 53 19.95 -1.44 0.40
N CYS A 54 19.86 -2.70 0.81
CA CYS A 54 20.15 -3.87 -0.05
C CYS A 54 19.12 -4.07 -1.19
N GLY A 55 17.89 -3.57 -1.01
CA GLY A 55 16.80 -3.64 -1.97
C GLY A 55 16.06 -4.99 -2.05
N ALA A 56 16.32 -5.93 -1.14
CA ALA A 56 15.61 -7.22 -1.09
C ALA A 56 14.08 -7.04 -0.99
N CYS A 57 13.62 -6.11 -0.14
CA CYS A 57 12.20 -5.81 0.00
C CYS A 57 11.54 -5.28 -1.29
N LEU A 58 12.29 -4.58 -2.15
CA LEU A 58 11.80 -4.10 -3.45
C LEU A 58 11.56 -5.27 -4.40
N ASN A 59 12.56 -6.14 -4.53
CA ASN A 59 12.56 -7.28 -5.45
C ASN A 59 11.49 -8.33 -5.11
N HIS A 60 11.01 -8.34 -3.87
CA HIS A 60 9.98 -9.28 -3.41
C HIS A 60 8.61 -8.65 -3.19
N CYS A 61 8.48 -7.33 -3.35
CA CYS A 61 7.20 -6.66 -3.18
C CYS A 61 6.36 -6.80 -4.47
N PRO A 62 5.20 -7.46 -4.44
CA PRO A 62 4.37 -7.63 -5.64
C PRO A 62 3.85 -6.30 -6.18
N ILE A 63 3.64 -5.31 -5.31
CA ILE A 63 3.22 -3.97 -5.73
C ILE A 63 4.36 -3.27 -6.47
N TYR A 64 5.56 -3.24 -5.90
CA TYR A 64 6.72 -2.61 -6.54
C TYR A 64 7.04 -3.25 -7.90
N ILE A 65 6.98 -4.58 -8.01
CA ILE A 65 7.17 -5.29 -9.28
C ILE A 65 6.09 -4.91 -10.29
N GLY A 66 4.83 -4.78 -9.86
CA GLY A 66 3.70 -4.51 -10.74
C GLY A 66 3.61 -3.07 -11.23
N VAL A 67 3.97 -2.08 -10.40
CA VAL A 67 3.77 -0.64 -10.72
C VAL A 67 5.07 0.14 -10.89
N GLY A 68 6.22 -0.44 -10.53
CA GLY A 68 7.52 0.23 -10.53
C GLY A 68 7.67 1.26 -9.41
N GLY A 69 8.76 2.04 -9.47
CA GLY A 69 9.12 3.01 -8.42
C GLY A 69 8.44 4.38 -8.52
N HIS A 70 8.13 4.86 -9.73
CA HIS A 70 7.57 6.22 -9.92
C HIS A 70 6.25 6.48 -9.17
N PRO A 71 5.28 5.55 -9.10
CA PRO A 71 4.02 5.80 -8.42
C PRO A 71 4.14 6.02 -6.90
N TYR A 72 5.30 5.71 -6.29
CA TYR A 72 5.55 5.98 -4.87
C TYR A 72 5.77 7.47 -4.58
N GLY A 73 6.08 8.28 -5.59
CA GLY A 73 6.08 9.75 -5.47
C GLY A 73 7.15 10.35 -4.55
N TRP A 74 8.16 9.58 -4.15
CA TRP A 74 9.27 10.05 -3.30
C TRP A 74 10.60 9.38 -3.63
N VAL A 75 11.68 9.87 -3.01
CA VAL A 75 13.06 9.41 -3.25
C VAL A 75 13.24 7.93 -2.93
N TYR A 76 12.57 7.43 -1.89
CA TYR A 76 12.60 6.03 -1.49
C TYR A 76 11.32 5.32 -1.96
N PRO A 77 11.39 4.34 -2.87
CA PRO A 77 10.22 3.59 -3.29
C PRO A 77 10.06 2.27 -2.52
N GLY A 78 8.98 1.54 -2.85
CA GLY A 78 8.67 0.21 -2.32
C GLY A 78 8.39 0.18 -0.82
N PRO A 79 8.42 -1.01 -0.18
CA PRO A 79 8.01 -1.16 1.22
C PRO A 79 8.77 -0.28 2.20
N MET A 80 10.09 -0.13 2.03
CA MET A 80 10.90 0.79 2.83
C MET A 80 10.44 2.25 2.69
N GLY A 81 10.24 2.69 1.44
CA GLY A 81 9.76 4.03 1.12
C GLY A 81 8.37 4.32 1.67
N SER A 82 7.49 3.33 1.67
CA SER A 82 6.14 3.45 2.20
C SER A 82 6.07 3.67 3.71
N VAL A 83 7.08 3.23 4.47
CA VAL A 83 7.21 3.54 5.90
C VAL A 83 7.92 4.87 6.10
N LEU A 84 9.09 5.03 5.46
CA LEU A 84 9.98 6.16 5.73
C LEU A 84 9.40 7.51 5.25
N THR A 85 8.70 7.52 4.12
CA THR A 85 8.19 8.78 3.54
C THR A 85 7.21 9.51 4.47
N PRO A 86 6.16 8.87 5.02
CA PRO A 86 5.30 9.49 6.03
C PRO A 86 6.04 10.06 7.25
N LEU A 87 7.09 9.37 7.72
CA LEU A 87 7.88 9.80 8.88
C LEU A 87 8.73 11.05 8.57
N LEU A 88 9.27 11.12 7.35
CA LEU A 88 10.07 12.27 6.91
C LEU A 88 9.21 13.47 6.51
N THR A 89 8.05 13.25 5.88
CA THR A 89 7.14 14.31 5.45
C THR A 89 5.99 14.45 6.45
N SER A 90 4.82 13.88 6.14
CA SER A 90 3.69 13.70 7.04
C SER A 90 2.79 12.55 6.56
N LEU A 91 2.04 11.97 7.49
CA LEU A 91 1.10 10.89 7.16
C LEU A 91 -0.05 11.38 6.29
N GLU A 92 -0.49 12.63 6.39
CA GLU A 92 -1.54 13.21 5.54
C GLU A 92 -1.12 13.27 4.07
N GLN A 93 0.14 13.65 3.82
CA GLN A 93 0.70 13.76 2.47
C GLN A 93 0.95 12.37 1.87
N ALA A 94 1.45 11.42 2.68
CA ALA A 94 1.89 10.11 2.22
C ALA A 94 0.94 8.95 2.54
N GLN A 95 -0.30 9.21 3.01
CA GLN A 95 -1.29 8.20 3.41
C GLN A 95 -1.55 7.09 2.36
N ALA A 96 -1.35 7.38 1.07
CA ALA A 96 -1.54 6.37 0.03
C ALA A 96 -0.51 5.23 0.14
N LEU A 97 0.69 5.51 0.64
CA LEU A 97 1.80 4.55 0.63
C LEU A 97 1.60 3.42 1.63
N PRO A 98 1.23 3.66 2.91
CA PRO A 98 0.87 2.57 3.82
C PRO A 98 -0.32 1.77 3.30
N ASN A 99 -1.33 2.43 2.73
CA ASN A 99 -2.55 1.78 2.23
C ASN A 99 -2.35 0.95 0.95
N ALA A 100 -1.27 1.17 0.18
CA ALA A 100 -0.99 0.39 -1.03
C ALA A 100 -0.45 -1.02 -0.72
N CYS A 101 0.08 -1.25 0.48
CA CYS A 101 0.67 -2.55 0.84
C CYS A 101 -0.38 -3.67 0.93
N THR A 102 -0.08 -4.86 0.38
CA THR A 102 -0.98 -6.03 0.47
C THR A 102 -0.83 -6.80 1.78
N SER A 103 0.11 -6.41 2.64
CA SER A 103 0.44 -7.07 3.91
C SER A 103 0.82 -8.55 3.73
N CYS A 104 1.51 -8.88 2.63
CA CYS A 104 1.91 -10.25 2.30
C CYS A 104 3.10 -10.81 3.10
N GLY A 105 3.75 -10.01 3.95
CA GLY A 105 4.85 -10.48 4.83
C GLY A 105 6.22 -10.63 4.17
N ARG A 106 6.29 -10.82 2.84
CA ARG A 106 7.53 -11.20 2.14
C ARG A 106 8.71 -10.27 2.34
N CYS A 107 8.47 -8.97 2.47
CA CYS A 107 9.55 -7.99 2.69
C CYS A 107 10.25 -8.15 4.04
N ALA A 108 9.58 -8.65 5.09
CA ALA A 108 10.19 -8.95 6.37
C ALA A 108 10.98 -10.26 6.30
N GLU A 109 10.41 -11.31 5.69
CA GLU A 109 11.05 -12.63 5.54
C GLU A 109 12.41 -12.58 4.86
N VAL A 110 12.57 -11.69 3.87
CA VAL A 110 13.79 -11.58 3.06
C VAL A 110 14.74 -10.48 3.56
N CYS A 111 14.39 -9.77 4.63
CA CYS A 111 15.19 -8.64 5.10
C CYS A 111 16.41 -9.13 5.90
N PRO A 112 17.64 -8.87 5.44
CA PRO A 112 18.84 -9.29 6.17
C PRO A 112 19.02 -8.54 7.51
N ALA A 113 18.35 -7.38 7.67
CA ALA A 113 18.35 -6.59 8.89
C ALA A 113 17.12 -6.85 9.78
N ASN A 114 16.27 -7.84 9.45
CA ASN A 114 15.08 -8.22 10.23
C ASN A 114 14.07 -7.07 10.49
N ILE A 115 13.99 -6.10 9.58
CA ILE A 115 13.05 -4.96 9.72
C ILE A 115 11.62 -5.43 9.49
N PRO A 116 10.68 -5.26 10.46
CA PRO A 116 9.31 -5.74 10.36
C PRO A 116 8.41 -4.78 9.55
N LEU A 117 8.78 -4.53 8.29
CA LEU A 117 8.10 -3.58 7.39
C LEU A 117 6.56 -3.74 7.32
N PRO A 118 5.98 -4.96 7.26
CA PRO A 118 4.52 -5.12 7.27
C PRO A 118 3.86 -4.56 8.53
N ASP A 119 4.49 -4.72 9.70
CA ASP A 119 3.94 -4.27 10.98
C ASP A 119 4.04 -2.75 11.10
N LEU A 120 5.18 -2.16 10.73
CA LEU A 120 5.33 -0.71 10.67
C LEU A 120 4.29 -0.05 9.74
N LEU A 121 4.00 -0.68 8.58
CA LEU A 121 2.96 -0.19 7.66
C LEU A 121 1.54 -0.35 8.24
N ARG A 122 1.29 -1.39 9.05
CA ARG A 122 0.03 -1.57 9.76
C ARG A 122 -0.16 -0.50 10.82
N ASP A 123 0.90 -0.16 11.54
CA ASP A 123 0.87 0.86 12.60
C ASP A 123 0.58 2.25 12.02
N LEU A 124 1.21 2.60 10.89
CA LEU A 124 0.87 3.84 10.16
C LEU A 124 -0.60 3.89 9.71
N ARG A 125 -1.21 2.77 9.32
CA ARG A 125 -2.66 2.72 9.01
C ARG A 125 -3.53 2.89 10.25
N GLN A 126 -3.07 2.37 11.39
CA GLN A 126 -3.75 2.57 12.67
C GLN A 126 -3.69 4.03 13.08
N GLU A 127 -2.53 4.68 13.00
CA GLU A 127 -2.36 6.10 13.26
C GLU A 127 -3.24 6.96 12.35
N GLU A 128 -3.28 6.65 11.05
CA GLU A 128 -4.15 7.35 10.10
C GLU A 128 -5.62 7.32 10.52
N SER A 129 -6.07 6.17 11.03
CA SER A 129 -7.43 5.97 11.54
C SER A 129 -7.67 6.77 12.83
N VAL A 130 -6.73 6.73 13.78
CA VAL A 130 -6.79 7.46 15.05
C VAL A 130 -6.80 8.98 14.82
N GLN A 131 -5.92 9.47 13.95
CA GLN A 131 -5.81 10.88 13.56
C GLN A 131 -6.97 11.34 12.65
N ARG A 132 -7.83 10.42 12.19
CA ARG A 132 -8.99 10.68 11.31
C ARG A 132 -8.62 11.42 10.02
N ILE A 133 -7.45 11.12 9.45
CA ILE A 133 -6.94 11.71 8.20
C ILE A 133 -7.95 11.54 7.06
N LYS A 134 -8.62 10.38 6.99
CA LYS A 134 -9.65 10.14 5.97
C LYS A 134 -10.89 11.02 6.19
N PRO A 135 -11.47 11.59 5.11
CA PRO A 135 -12.69 12.39 5.19
C PRO A 135 -13.83 11.68 5.91
N ALA A 136 -14.64 12.45 6.66
CA ALA A 136 -15.75 11.91 7.46
C ALA A 136 -16.70 11.03 6.64
N ARG A 137 -17.02 11.42 5.38
CA ARG A 137 -17.87 10.64 4.47
C ARG A 137 -17.37 9.19 4.28
N TRP A 138 -16.06 8.98 4.18
CA TRP A 138 -15.48 7.65 4.01
C TRP A 138 -15.56 6.84 5.30
N ARG A 139 -15.28 7.48 6.44
CA ARG A 139 -15.37 6.83 7.76
C ARG A 139 -16.81 6.41 8.09
N HIS A 140 -17.79 7.28 7.83
CA HIS A 140 -19.21 6.95 8.01
C HIS A 140 -19.70 5.92 6.98
N GLY A 141 -19.28 6.04 5.72
CA GLY A 141 -19.59 5.07 4.68
C GLY A 141 -19.08 3.67 5.02
N LEU A 142 -17.85 3.55 5.50
CA LEU A 142 -17.28 2.27 5.93
C LEU A 142 -18.02 1.69 7.15
N ARG A 143 -18.40 2.52 8.12
CA ARG A 143 -19.21 2.09 9.27
C ARG A 143 -20.59 1.58 8.85
N LEU A 144 -21.26 2.29 7.95
CA LEU A 144 -22.55 1.88 7.39
C LEU A 144 -22.41 0.57 6.61
N HIS A 145 -21.35 0.43 5.81
CA HIS A 145 -21.07 -0.79 5.06
C HIS A 145 -20.80 -1.97 5.99
N ALA A 146 -20.01 -1.77 7.05
CA ALA A 146 -19.74 -2.80 8.06
C ALA A 146 -21.02 -3.23 8.80
N TRP A 147 -21.90 -2.28 9.13
CA TRP A 147 -23.21 -2.59 9.70
C TRP A 147 -24.09 -3.40 8.73
N LEU A 148 -24.13 -3.02 7.45
CA LEU A 148 -24.88 -3.74 6.41
C LEU A 148 -24.37 -5.18 6.22
N LEU A 149 -23.04 -5.37 6.21
CA LEU A 149 -22.41 -6.69 6.09
C LEU A 149 -22.74 -7.62 7.26
N ARG A 150 -22.98 -7.08 8.46
CA ARG A 150 -23.41 -7.85 9.64
C ARG A 150 -24.87 -8.30 9.58
N GLN A 151 -25.63 -7.88 8.57
CA GLN A 151 -27.03 -8.22 8.36
C GLN A 151 -27.19 -9.05 7.06
N PRO A 152 -26.99 -10.38 7.09
CA PRO A 152 -26.89 -11.20 5.89
C PRO A 152 -28.09 -11.09 4.95
N GLY A 153 -29.32 -11.06 5.47
CA GLY A 153 -30.54 -10.95 4.67
C GLY A 153 -30.64 -9.63 3.91
N LEU A 154 -30.38 -8.50 4.61
CA LEU A 154 -30.36 -7.17 4.00
C LEU A 154 -29.24 -7.04 2.97
N TYR A 155 -28.05 -7.53 3.30
CA TYR A 155 -26.91 -7.53 2.37
C TYR A 155 -27.21 -8.33 1.09
N GLN A 156 -27.74 -9.54 1.20
CA GLN A 156 -28.08 -10.38 0.03
C GLN A 156 -29.23 -9.79 -0.81
N LEU A 157 -30.22 -9.16 -0.17
CA LEU A 157 -31.32 -8.51 -0.87
C LEU A 157 -30.83 -7.28 -1.64
N SER A 158 -30.13 -6.37 -0.95
CA SER A 158 -29.59 -5.12 -1.51
C SER A 158 -28.59 -5.38 -2.62
N THR A 159 -27.59 -6.24 -2.42
CA THR A 159 -26.61 -6.58 -3.46
C THR A 159 -27.24 -7.32 -4.62
N GLY A 160 -28.20 -8.20 -4.35
CA GLY A 160 -28.95 -8.90 -5.39
C GLY A 160 -29.74 -7.95 -6.28
N TRP A 161 -30.43 -6.98 -5.70
CA TRP A 161 -31.14 -5.93 -6.45
C TRP A 161 -30.18 -5.03 -7.22
N ALA A 162 -29.12 -4.53 -6.55
CA ALA A 162 -28.13 -3.65 -7.17
C ALA A 162 -27.42 -4.30 -8.36
N MET A 163 -26.99 -5.56 -8.24
CA MET A 163 -26.32 -6.28 -9.33
C MET A 163 -27.28 -6.58 -10.48
N SER A 164 -28.55 -6.89 -10.22
CA SER A 164 -29.55 -7.06 -11.27
C SER A 164 -29.83 -5.75 -12.03
N LEU A 165 -29.93 -4.62 -11.31
CA LEU A 165 -30.12 -3.30 -11.92
C LEU A 165 -28.91 -2.89 -12.76
N LEU A 166 -27.69 -3.04 -12.22
CA LEU A 166 -26.45 -2.75 -12.95
C LEU A 166 -26.28 -3.66 -14.17
N GLY A 167 -26.58 -4.96 -14.05
CA GLY A 167 -26.55 -5.88 -15.19
C GLY A 167 -27.55 -5.50 -16.28
N TRP A 168 -28.76 -5.06 -15.89
CA TRP A 168 -29.77 -4.57 -16.84
C TRP A 168 -29.34 -3.29 -17.55
N LEU A 169 -28.85 -2.29 -16.80
CA LEU A 169 -28.34 -1.03 -17.36
C LEU A 169 -27.12 -1.24 -18.28
N GLY A 170 -26.26 -2.21 -17.96
CA GLY A 170 -25.05 -2.51 -18.71
C GLY A 170 -25.22 -3.50 -19.87
N LYS A 171 -26.41 -4.12 -20.03
CA LYS A 171 -26.64 -5.27 -20.93
C LYS A 171 -26.25 -5.03 -22.39
N ARG A 172 -26.37 -3.80 -22.90
CA ARG A 172 -26.08 -3.48 -24.31
C ARG A 172 -24.59 -3.21 -24.60
N ARG A 173 -23.84 -2.69 -23.62
CA ARG A 173 -22.46 -2.24 -23.82
C ARG A 173 -21.43 -3.09 -23.07
N GLY A 174 -21.85 -3.94 -22.14
CA GLY A 174 -20.97 -4.78 -21.32
C GLY A 174 -20.14 -3.99 -20.29
N ALA A 175 -20.11 -2.66 -20.36
CA ALA A 175 -19.39 -1.79 -19.44
C ALA A 175 -20.00 -0.39 -19.32
N PHE A 176 -19.65 0.31 -18.24
CA PHE A 176 -20.01 1.69 -17.95
C PHE A 176 -18.80 2.61 -18.09
N ARG A 177 -18.87 3.53 -19.05
CA ARG A 177 -17.84 4.56 -19.29
C ARG A 177 -17.92 5.73 -18.31
N ARG A 178 -19.09 5.99 -17.73
CA ARG A 178 -19.30 6.98 -16.66
C ARG A 178 -20.33 6.43 -15.69
N MET A 179 -20.01 6.50 -14.40
CA MET A 179 -20.93 6.07 -13.35
C MET A 179 -20.94 7.12 -12.22
N PRO A 180 -22.11 7.61 -11.80
CA PRO A 180 -22.20 8.51 -10.66
C PRO A 180 -21.65 7.81 -9.42
N PHE A 181 -20.93 8.54 -8.57
CA PHE A 181 -20.27 8.03 -7.36
C PHE A 181 -19.08 7.06 -7.58
N ALA A 182 -18.78 6.67 -8.82
CA ALA A 182 -17.61 5.87 -9.18
C ALA A 182 -16.70 6.59 -10.20
N SER A 183 -16.80 7.93 -10.27
CA SER A 183 -16.04 8.76 -11.21
C SER A 183 -14.52 8.61 -11.08
N GLY A 184 -14.01 8.30 -9.88
CA GLY A 184 -12.58 8.01 -9.66
C GLY A 184 -12.09 6.75 -10.42
N TRP A 185 -12.95 5.74 -10.58
CA TRP A 185 -12.64 4.55 -11.38
C TRP A 185 -12.89 4.81 -12.86
N THR A 186 -14.09 5.29 -13.21
CA THR A 186 -14.51 5.52 -14.60
C THR A 186 -13.75 6.65 -15.31
N GLY A 187 -12.99 7.45 -14.56
CA GLY A 187 -12.06 8.44 -15.13
C GLY A 187 -10.81 7.80 -15.74
N GLN A 188 -10.43 6.59 -15.32
CA GLN A 188 -9.25 5.89 -15.82
C GLN A 188 -9.58 4.57 -16.54
N ARG A 189 -10.66 3.88 -16.14
CA ARG A 189 -11.01 2.54 -16.63
C ARG A 189 -12.52 2.38 -16.77
N ASP A 190 -12.97 1.70 -17.81
CA ASP A 190 -14.37 1.32 -17.91
C ASP A 190 -14.75 0.35 -16.77
N PHE A 191 -15.94 0.53 -16.20
CA PHE A 191 -16.44 -0.35 -15.15
C PHE A 191 -17.24 -1.51 -15.77
N PRO A 192 -16.81 -2.78 -15.63
CA PRO A 192 -17.49 -3.89 -16.27
C PRO A 192 -18.90 -4.07 -15.70
N ALA A 193 -19.87 -4.30 -16.57
CA ALA A 193 -21.24 -4.59 -16.15
C ALA A 193 -21.29 -6.00 -15.53
N PRO A 194 -22.03 -6.19 -14.42
CA PRO A 194 -22.21 -7.51 -13.83
C PRO A 194 -22.82 -8.49 -14.83
N GLU A 195 -22.37 -9.73 -14.79
CA GLU A 195 -22.99 -10.82 -15.55
C GLU A 195 -24.46 -10.96 -15.14
N GLY A 196 -25.34 -11.11 -16.12
CA GLY A 196 -26.78 -11.28 -15.88
C GLY A 196 -27.05 -12.51 -15.01
N GLY A 197 -28.09 -12.45 -14.16
CA GLY A 197 -28.48 -13.56 -13.28
C GLY A 197 -28.30 -13.29 -11.78
N GLY A 198 -27.88 -12.09 -11.39
CA GLY A 198 -27.73 -11.67 -10.00
C GLY A 198 -26.43 -12.15 -9.36
N THR A 199 -26.30 -12.03 -8.04
CA THR A 199 -25.08 -12.39 -7.30
C THR A 199 -24.75 -13.88 -7.41
N PHE A 200 -23.47 -14.23 -7.23
CA PHE A 200 -22.99 -15.61 -7.17
C PHE A 200 -23.86 -16.48 -6.25
N MET A 201 -24.21 -15.99 -5.06
CA MET A 201 -25.04 -16.73 -4.10
C MET A 201 -26.44 -17.05 -4.63
N ARG A 202 -27.09 -16.12 -5.36
CA ARG A 202 -28.40 -16.37 -5.99
C ARG A 202 -28.28 -17.40 -7.10
N GLN A 203 -27.26 -17.28 -7.95
CA GLN A 203 -27.00 -18.23 -9.03
C GLN A 203 -26.71 -19.63 -8.48
N TYR A 204 -25.89 -19.72 -7.42
CA TYR A 204 -25.56 -20.97 -6.75
C TYR A 204 -26.80 -21.65 -6.15
N ALA A 205 -27.65 -20.91 -5.44
CA ALA A 205 -28.91 -21.42 -4.90
C ALA A 205 -29.87 -21.90 -6.00
N ALA A 206 -29.98 -21.16 -7.11
CA ALA A 206 -30.80 -21.55 -8.25
C ALA A 206 -30.28 -22.84 -8.92
N ARG A 207 -28.96 -22.99 -9.07
CA ARG A 207 -28.33 -24.21 -9.58
C ARG A 207 -28.61 -25.42 -8.68
N ARG A 208 -28.48 -25.26 -7.35
CA ARG A 208 -28.81 -26.33 -6.38
C ARG A 208 -30.28 -26.77 -6.48
N ARG A 209 -31.22 -25.83 -6.59
CA ARG A 209 -32.65 -26.15 -6.76
C ARG A 209 -32.96 -26.86 -8.07
N ARG A 210 -32.26 -26.52 -9.16
CA ARG A 210 -32.38 -27.21 -10.45
C ARG A 210 -31.79 -28.63 -10.41
N GLY A 211 -30.67 -28.82 -9.71
CA GLY A 211 -30.07 -30.14 -9.49
C GLY A 211 -30.99 -31.07 -8.69
N ALA A 212 -31.60 -30.56 -7.62
CA ALA A 212 -32.53 -31.32 -6.77
C ALA A 212 -33.88 -31.66 -7.43
N ARG A 213 -34.20 -31.08 -8.59
CA ARG A 213 -35.42 -31.39 -9.38
C ARG A 213 -35.15 -32.40 -10.50
N ARG A 214 -33.89 -32.78 -10.73
CA ARG A 214 -33.45 -33.67 -11.82
C ARG A 214 -33.04 -35.06 -11.33
N GLY A 215 -32.97 -35.27 -10.01
CA GLY A 215 -32.88 -36.59 -9.38
C GLY A 215 -34.18 -36.85 -8.63
#